data_AF-A0A6A3BBN4-F1
#
_entry.id   AF-A0A6A3BBN4-F1
#
_cell.length_a   1.000
_cell.length_b   1.000
_cell.length_c   1.000
_cell.angle_alpha   90.00
_cell.angle_beta   90.00
_cell.angle_gamma   90.00
#
_symmetry.space_group_name_H-M   'P 1'
#
loop_
_entity.id
_entity.type
_entity.pdbx_description
1 polymer ?
#
loop_
_entity_poly.entity_id
_entity_poly.type
_entity_poly.pdbx_seq_one_letter_code
_entity_poly.pdbx_strand_id
1 'polypeptide(L)'
;MPWWLKTGRGTIRRSEAIAAASGRQFVIYVKAGVYNEKIQTNKDGITLIGDGKYSTIIVGGGSVNGGSTMPGSATFTVTGDGFMARDIGFQNTAGPQGEQALALHVASDHSVFYRCSIAGYQDTLYALSLRQFYRECDIYGTIDFIFGNAAAVFQSCTLSLRRPRSGSYNVIIANGRSDPGQNTGFVIQNCRIVPSLDFSPLKNSIKSYLGRPWKPYSRAIVMESTIDSAITSGGWVEWPGQRGYSKSLYFAEYANAGPGAGTSGRVTWPGFHVLGPAEAAKFTVNQFIAGNVWLPSTGVTFTSGLQ
;
A
#
# COMPACT_ATOMS: atom_id res chain seq x y z
N MET A 1 14.74 6.36 -21.24
CA MET A 1 15.74 5.26 -21.28
C MET A 1 15.01 3.95 -21.53
N PRO A 2 15.64 2.88 -22.06
CA PRO A 2 14.95 1.63 -22.35
C PRO A 2 14.96 0.66 -21.16
N TRP A 3 13.85 -0.08 -21.02
CA TRP A 3 13.75 -1.33 -20.27
C TRP A 3 14.65 -2.38 -20.93
N TRP A 4 15.28 -3.28 -20.18
CA TRP A 4 16.04 -4.37 -20.78
C TRP A 4 15.36 -5.70 -20.48
N LEU A 5 14.84 -6.32 -21.53
CA LEU A 5 14.65 -7.76 -21.55
C LEU A 5 16.03 -8.42 -21.54
N LYS A 6 16.31 -9.32 -20.59
CA LYS A 6 17.36 -10.32 -20.78
C LYS A 6 16.71 -11.59 -21.33
N THR A 7 16.19 -11.53 -22.55
CA THR A 7 15.93 -12.76 -23.31
C THR A 7 17.14 -13.01 -24.20
N GLY A 8 17.47 -14.27 -24.47
CA GLY A 8 18.54 -14.63 -25.41
C GLY A 8 18.31 -14.19 -26.87
N ARG A 9 17.42 -13.21 -27.13
CA ARG A 9 16.98 -12.76 -28.46
C ARG A 9 16.99 -11.23 -28.67
N GLY A 10 17.56 -10.43 -27.77
CA GLY A 10 17.85 -9.00 -28.01
C GLY A 10 17.03 -8.00 -27.18
N THR A 11 17.24 -6.70 -27.46
CA THR A 11 16.73 -5.55 -26.70
C THR A 11 15.35 -5.09 -27.20
N ILE A 12 14.32 -5.11 -26.36
CA ILE A 12 12.98 -4.55 -26.64
C ILE A 12 12.78 -3.26 -25.84
N ARG A 13 12.19 -2.22 -26.44
CA ARG A 13 11.98 -0.92 -25.80
C ARG A 13 10.62 -0.89 -25.08
N ARG A 14 10.57 -0.42 -23.82
CA ARG A 14 9.34 0.02 -23.11
C ARG A 14 8.37 -1.09 -22.72
N SER A 15 7.09 -0.76 -22.51
CA SER A 15 5.98 -1.65 -22.15
C SER A 15 5.80 -2.87 -23.07
N GLU A 16 6.39 -2.85 -24.28
CA GLU A 16 6.50 -4.00 -25.17
C GLU A 16 7.19 -5.21 -24.51
N ALA A 17 8.07 -4.97 -23.53
CA ALA A 17 8.69 -6.01 -22.72
C ALA A 17 7.66 -6.89 -21.98
N ILE A 18 6.62 -6.26 -21.42
CA ILE A 18 5.51 -6.95 -20.77
C ILE A 18 4.67 -7.68 -21.84
N ALA A 19 4.41 -7.03 -22.98
CA ALA A 19 3.69 -7.65 -24.09
C ALA A 19 4.43 -8.87 -24.67
N ALA A 20 5.75 -8.94 -24.56
CA ALA A 20 6.57 -10.08 -24.98
C ALA A 20 6.64 -11.23 -23.96
N ALA A 21 6.18 -11.02 -22.72
CA ALA A 21 6.24 -12.04 -21.68
C ALA A 21 5.45 -13.30 -22.05
N SER A 22 6.07 -14.47 -21.89
CA SER A 22 5.50 -15.80 -22.14
C SER A 22 6.07 -16.83 -21.17
N GLY A 23 5.30 -17.87 -20.87
CA GLY A 23 5.68 -18.92 -19.90
C GLY A 23 5.19 -18.64 -18.48
N ARG A 24 5.61 -19.48 -17.52
CA ARG A 24 5.15 -19.44 -16.11
C ARG A 24 5.79 -18.34 -15.26
N GLN A 25 7.00 -17.91 -15.60
CA GLN A 25 7.70 -16.82 -14.94
C GLN A 25 8.48 -16.03 -15.99
N PHE A 26 8.42 -14.71 -15.89
CA PHE A 26 9.07 -13.82 -16.85
C PHE A 26 9.68 -12.61 -16.15
N VAL A 27 11.01 -12.55 -16.15
CA VAL A 27 11.76 -11.48 -15.48
C VAL A 27 12.10 -10.37 -16.47
N ILE A 28 11.72 -9.14 -16.12
CA ILE A 28 12.03 -7.92 -16.86
C ILE A 28 12.90 -7.05 -15.97
N TYR A 29 14.08 -6.71 -16.47
CA TYR A 29 14.99 -5.85 -15.77
C TYR A 29 14.92 -4.42 -16.32
N VAL A 30 14.93 -3.44 -15.44
CA VAL A 30 14.62 -2.05 -15.75
C VAL A 30 15.77 -1.20 -15.27
N LYS A 31 16.50 -0.59 -16.22
CA LYS A 31 17.63 0.26 -15.84
C LYS A 31 17.17 1.54 -15.16
N ALA A 32 18.06 2.15 -14.41
CA ALA A 32 17.89 3.47 -13.84
C ALA A 32 17.38 4.46 -14.91
N GLY A 33 16.41 5.29 -14.52
CA GLY A 33 15.74 6.24 -15.38
C GLY A 33 14.33 6.55 -14.88
N VAL A 34 13.76 7.63 -15.42
CA VAL A 34 12.36 8.00 -15.24
C VAL A 34 11.60 7.65 -16.51
N TYR A 35 10.53 6.88 -16.36
CA TYR A 35 9.71 6.33 -17.43
C TYR A 35 8.31 6.91 -17.31
N ASN A 36 8.01 7.94 -18.10
CA ASN A 36 6.69 8.58 -18.12
C ASN A 36 5.72 7.80 -19.01
N GLU A 37 5.21 6.70 -18.47
CA GLU A 37 4.36 5.75 -19.18
C GLU A 37 3.32 5.18 -18.22
N LYS A 38 2.08 5.05 -18.73
CA LYS A 38 1.04 4.29 -18.05
C LYS A 38 1.10 2.84 -18.51
N ILE A 39 1.19 1.92 -17.56
CA ILE A 39 1.38 0.49 -17.85
C ILE A 39 0.25 -0.31 -17.21
N GLN A 40 -0.28 -1.27 -17.96
CA GLN A 40 -1.23 -2.26 -17.48
C GLN A 40 -0.79 -3.65 -17.92
N THR A 41 -0.79 -4.61 -16.99
CA THR A 41 -0.52 -6.01 -17.28
C THR A 41 -1.55 -6.92 -16.62
N ASN A 42 -2.03 -7.89 -17.40
CA ASN A 42 -2.86 -9.01 -16.94
C ASN A 42 -2.13 -10.35 -17.05
N LYS A 43 -0.82 -10.33 -17.29
CA LYS A 43 -0.01 -11.53 -17.45
C LYS A 43 0.50 -12.02 -16.11
N ASP A 44 0.41 -13.33 -15.92
CA ASP A 44 0.89 -13.99 -14.71
C ASP A 44 2.42 -14.10 -14.70
N GLY A 45 2.99 -14.22 -13.50
CA GLY A 45 4.40 -14.54 -13.28
C GLY A 45 5.39 -13.46 -13.74
N ILE A 46 4.95 -12.22 -13.95
CA ILE A 46 5.83 -11.11 -14.29
C ILE A 46 6.64 -10.70 -13.07
N THR A 47 7.97 -10.63 -13.20
CA THR A 47 8.87 -10.05 -12.20
C THR A 47 9.56 -8.82 -12.78
N LEU A 48 9.31 -7.64 -12.21
CA LEU A 48 10.04 -6.41 -12.52
C LEU A 48 11.18 -6.18 -11.53
N ILE A 49 12.40 -5.94 -12.03
CA ILE A 49 13.57 -5.64 -11.20
C ILE A 49 14.20 -4.34 -11.69
N GLY A 50 14.22 -3.31 -10.86
CA GLY A 50 14.91 -2.04 -11.15
C GLY A 50 16.35 -1.98 -10.63
N ASP A 51 17.06 -0.91 -10.98
CA ASP A 51 18.38 -0.56 -10.42
C ASP A 51 18.33 0.04 -9.00
N GLY A 52 17.12 0.24 -8.44
CA GLY A 52 16.92 0.86 -7.14
C GLY A 52 15.60 1.62 -7.10
N LYS A 53 14.91 1.57 -5.95
CA LYS A 53 13.57 2.15 -5.76
C LYS A 53 13.44 3.66 -6.00
N TYR A 54 14.58 4.36 -6.00
CA TYR A 54 14.67 5.79 -6.32
C TYR A 54 15.44 6.08 -7.61
N SER A 55 16.07 5.07 -8.21
CA SER A 55 16.87 5.19 -9.43
C SER A 55 16.06 4.79 -10.66
N THR A 56 15.10 3.88 -10.52
CA THR A 56 14.20 3.41 -11.57
C THR A 56 12.77 3.76 -11.22
N ILE A 57 12.16 4.71 -11.91
CA ILE A 57 10.83 5.24 -11.58
C ILE A 57 9.90 5.19 -12.78
N ILE A 58 8.76 4.54 -12.62
CA ILE A 58 7.62 4.63 -13.55
C ILE A 58 6.72 5.75 -13.05
N VAL A 59 6.46 6.74 -13.89
CA VAL A 59 5.72 7.95 -13.52
C VAL A 59 4.52 8.15 -14.43
N GLY A 60 3.42 8.63 -13.85
CA GLY A 60 2.21 9.05 -14.54
C GLY A 60 1.58 10.23 -13.82
N GLY A 61 0.50 10.79 -14.37
CA GLY A 61 -0.17 11.98 -13.83
C GLY A 61 -1.68 12.00 -14.02
N GLY A 62 -2.30 10.84 -14.23
CA GLY A 62 -3.75 10.74 -14.32
C GLY A 62 -4.42 10.98 -12.97
N SER A 63 -5.60 11.59 -12.97
CA SER A 63 -6.35 11.89 -11.74
C SER A 63 -7.84 12.07 -12.01
N VAL A 64 -8.67 11.89 -10.98
CA VAL A 64 -10.12 12.07 -11.10
C VAL A 64 -10.49 13.51 -11.41
N ASN A 65 -9.88 14.48 -10.72
CA ASN A 65 -10.11 15.90 -11.02
C ASN A 65 -9.56 16.30 -12.41
N GLY A 66 -8.63 15.52 -12.96
CA GLY A 66 -8.16 15.63 -14.35
C GLY A 66 -9.03 14.90 -15.39
N GLY A 67 -10.19 14.35 -15.00
CA GLY A 67 -11.13 13.67 -15.89
C GLY A 67 -10.90 12.16 -16.06
N SER A 68 -9.97 11.55 -15.32
CA SER A 68 -9.81 10.09 -15.32
C SER A 68 -10.87 9.42 -14.46
N THR A 69 -11.23 8.17 -14.78
CA THR A 69 -11.86 7.31 -13.76
C THR A 69 -10.83 6.98 -12.69
N MET A 70 -11.26 6.61 -11.47
CA MET A 70 -10.31 6.25 -10.41
C MET A 70 -9.36 5.11 -10.84
N PRO A 71 -9.82 3.94 -11.35
CA PRO A 71 -8.90 2.93 -11.90
C PRO A 71 -8.12 3.44 -13.11
N GLY A 72 -8.72 4.32 -13.91
CA GLY A 72 -8.08 4.97 -15.06
C GLY A 72 -6.95 5.94 -14.68
N SER A 73 -6.87 6.39 -13.43
CA SER A 73 -5.79 7.28 -12.98
C SER A 73 -4.46 6.55 -12.71
N ALA A 74 -4.49 5.22 -12.58
CA ALA A 74 -3.33 4.42 -12.18
C ALA A 74 -2.14 4.55 -13.14
N THR A 75 -0.96 4.92 -12.61
CA THR A 75 0.31 4.86 -13.36
C THR A 75 0.64 3.43 -13.75
N PHE A 76 0.45 2.48 -12.83
CA PHE A 76 0.74 1.06 -13.06
C PHE A 76 -0.41 0.19 -12.55
N THR A 77 -0.94 -0.69 -13.40
CA THR A 77 -2.01 -1.63 -13.08
C THR A 77 -1.56 -3.08 -13.26
N VAL A 78 -1.78 -3.91 -12.26
CA VAL A 78 -1.47 -5.35 -12.25
C VAL A 78 -2.73 -6.15 -11.96
N THR A 79 -3.08 -7.05 -12.87
CA THR A 79 -4.20 -7.99 -12.69
C THR A 79 -3.84 -9.45 -12.99
N GLY A 80 -2.58 -9.75 -13.35
CA GLY A 80 -2.10 -11.13 -13.51
C GLY A 80 -1.45 -11.63 -12.22
N ASP A 81 -1.61 -12.91 -11.90
CA ASP A 81 -1.20 -13.51 -10.62
C ASP A 81 0.31 -13.74 -10.52
N GLY A 82 0.84 -13.80 -9.30
CA GLY A 82 2.26 -14.02 -9.03
C GLY A 82 3.15 -12.87 -9.51
N PHE A 83 2.60 -11.66 -9.63
CA PHE A 83 3.38 -10.48 -10.00
C PHE A 83 4.38 -10.12 -8.91
N MET A 84 5.61 -9.81 -9.32
CA MET A 84 6.65 -9.33 -8.42
C MET A 84 7.23 -8.02 -8.93
N ALA A 85 7.49 -7.08 -8.03
CA ALA A 85 8.31 -5.91 -8.29
C ALA A 85 9.38 -5.76 -7.23
N ARG A 86 10.60 -5.42 -7.65
CA ARG A 86 11.75 -5.25 -6.79
C ARG A 86 12.60 -4.06 -7.21
N ASP A 87 13.08 -3.30 -6.22
CA ASP A 87 14.07 -2.23 -6.43
C ASP A 87 13.61 -1.20 -7.50
N ILE A 88 12.32 -0.85 -7.50
CA ILE A 88 11.68 0.04 -8.50
C ILE A 88 10.61 0.93 -7.85
N GLY A 89 10.42 2.14 -8.39
CA GLY A 89 9.42 3.09 -7.94
C GLY A 89 8.22 3.23 -8.89
N PHE A 90 7.04 3.42 -8.31
CA PHE A 90 5.78 3.76 -9.00
C PHE A 90 5.28 5.09 -8.46
N GLN A 91 5.06 6.07 -9.34
CA GLN A 91 4.73 7.42 -8.92
C GLN A 91 3.55 8.00 -9.72
N ASN A 92 2.65 8.68 -9.03
CA ASN A 92 1.67 9.58 -9.63
C ASN A 92 1.94 11.03 -9.21
N THR A 93 2.12 11.91 -10.19
CA THR A 93 2.51 13.32 -9.99
C THR A 93 1.36 14.31 -10.09
N ALA A 94 0.10 13.86 -10.13
CA ALA A 94 -1.08 14.75 -10.21
C ALA A 94 -1.17 15.78 -9.07
N GLY A 95 -0.53 15.49 -7.93
CA GLY A 95 -0.49 16.41 -6.80
C GLY A 95 -1.74 16.35 -5.92
N PRO A 96 -1.76 17.09 -4.80
CA PRO A 96 -2.86 17.05 -3.84
C PRO A 96 -4.15 17.70 -4.37
N GLN A 97 -4.06 18.49 -5.45
CA GLN A 97 -5.22 19.08 -6.15
C GLN A 97 -5.83 18.14 -7.19
N GLY A 98 -5.14 17.04 -7.55
CA GLY A 98 -5.65 16.03 -8.48
C GLY A 98 -6.77 15.16 -7.90
N GLU A 99 -7.01 15.25 -6.58
CA GLU A 99 -7.86 14.32 -5.85
C GLU A 99 -7.36 12.87 -6.01
N GLN A 100 -8.22 11.89 -6.26
CA GLN A 100 -7.82 10.49 -6.42
C GLN A 100 -6.88 10.32 -7.61
N ALA A 101 -5.67 9.81 -7.34
CA ALA A 101 -4.61 9.67 -8.33
C ALA A 101 -3.69 8.50 -7.98
N LEU A 102 -3.98 7.34 -8.58
CA LEU A 102 -3.32 6.08 -8.22
C LEU A 102 -1.90 6.03 -8.79
N ALA A 103 -0.93 5.71 -7.95
CA ALA A 103 0.42 5.32 -8.40
C ALA A 103 0.43 3.84 -8.80
N LEU A 104 -0.27 2.99 -8.04
CA LEU A 104 -0.28 1.55 -8.24
C LEU A 104 -1.67 0.96 -7.96
N HIS A 105 -2.16 0.14 -8.88
CA HIS A 105 -3.41 -0.60 -8.78
C HIS A 105 -3.12 -2.11 -8.86
N VAL A 106 -3.45 -2.85 -7.81
CA VAL A 106 -3.12 -4.28 -7.68
C VAL A 106 -4.36 -5.11 -7.42
N ALA A 107 -4.64 -6.02 -8.36
CA ALA A 107 -5.63 -7.08 -8.26
C ALA A 107 -4.98 -8.40 -8.71
N SER A 108 -3.95 -8.81 -7.99
CA SER A 108 -3.06 -9.93 -8.33
C SER A 108 -2.83 -10.78 -7.09
N ASP A 109 -3.19 -12.06 -7.17
CA ASP A 109 -2.95 -13.00 -6.08
C ASP A 109 -1.47 -13.38 -6.01
N HIS A 110 -0.98 -13.61 -4.80
CA HIS A 110 0.44 -13.91 -4.54
C HIS A 110 1.40 -12.84 -5.10
N SER A 111 0.96 -11.58 -5.11
CA SER A 111 1.81 -10.47 -5.55
C SER A 111 2.78 -10.03 -4.47
N VAL A 112 4.02 -9.70 -4.86
CA VAL A 112 5.08 -9.22 -3.96
C VAL A 112 5.68 -7.91 -4.46
N PHE A 113 5.77 -6.94 -3.56
CA PHE A 113 6.50 -5.69 -3.78
C PHE A 113 7.63 -5.63 -2.75
N TYR A 114 8.88 -5.70 -3.20
CA TYR A 114 10.05 -5.76 -2.33
C TYR A 114 11.01 -4.61 -2.59
N ARG A 115 11.23 -3.75 -1.60
CA ARG A 115 12.02 -2.52 -1.75
C ARG A 115 11.51 -1.68 -2.91
N CYS A 116 10.21 -1.38 -2.91
CA CYS A 116 9.59 -0.47 -3.86
C CYS A 116 9.34 0.90 -3.24
N SER A 117 9.32 1.94 -4.08
CA SER A 117 8.80 3.26 -3.71
C SER A 117 7.43 3.41 -4.36
N ILE A 118 6.38 3.72 -3.59
CA ILE A 118 5.02 3.88 -4.10
C ILE A 118 4.53 5.26 -3.66
N ALA A 119 4.52 6.22 -4.58
CA ALA A 119 4.42 7.63 -4.24
C ALA A 119 3.28 8.35 -4.96
N GLY A 120 2.41 8.99 -4.17
CA GLY A 120 1.32 9.82 -4.67
C GLY A 120 0.87 10.83 -3.62
N TYR A 121 -0.41 11.17 -3.67
CA TYR A 121 -1.10 11.99 -2.66
C TYR A 121 -2.35 11.22 -2.20
N GLN A 122 -3.53 11.56 -2.72
CA GLN A 122 -4.76 10.86 -2.40
C GLN A 122 -4.88 9.57 -3.23
N ASP A 123 -5.29 8.47 -2.58
CA ASP A 123 -5.52 7.16 -3.19
C ASP A 123 -4.27 6.56 -3.88
N THR A 124 -3.10 6.68 -3.25
CA THR A 124 -1.80 6.31 -3.86
C THR A 124 -1.71 4.83 -4.25
N LEU A 125 -2.04 3.92 -3.33
CA LEU A 125 -1.99 2.47 -3.54
C LEU A 125 -3.38 1.87 -3.44
N TYR A 126 -3.88 1.37 -4.57
CA TYR A 126 -5.11 0.60 -4.63
C TYR A 126 -4.83 -0.89 -4.53
N ALA A 127 -4.73 -1.40 -3.30
CA ALA A 127 -4.67 -2.83 -3.00
C ALA A 127 -6.08 -3.43 -3.10
N LEU A 128 -6.56 -3.58 -4.34
CA LEU A 128 -7.97 -3.84 -4.65
C LEU A 128 -8.44 -5.19 -4.10
N SER A 129 -7.75 -6.29 -4.41
CA SER A 129 -8.23 -7.64 -4.09
C SER A 129 -7.09 -8.66 -3.98
N LEU A 130 -7.44 -9.88 -3.52
CA LEU A 130 -6.55 -11.06 -3.45
C LEU A 130 -5.43 -10.91 -2.41
N ARG A 131 -4.47 -11.84 -2.37
CA ARG A 131 -3.39 -11.85 -1.37
C ARG A 131 -2.17 -11.10 -1.89
N GLN A 132 -1.68 -10.16 -1.09
CA GLN A 132 -0.59 -9.27 -1.47
C GLN A 132 0.42 -9.10 -0.33
N PHE A 133 1.71 -8.99 -0.66
CA PHE A 133 2.77 -8.77 0.31
C PHE A 133 3.68 -7.61 -0.09
N TYR A 134 3.84 -6.65 0.82
CA TYR A 134 4.70 -5.48 0.63
C TYR A 134 5.80 -5.51 1.69
N ARG A 135 7.06 -5.53 1.27
CA ARG A 135 8.22 -5.69 2.15
C ARG A 135 9.24 -4.59 1.88
N GLU A 136 9.65 -3.87 2.93
CA GLU A 136 10.69 -2.83 2.84
C GLU A 136 10.38 -1.72 1.82
N CYS A 137 9.08 -1.48 1.59
CA CYS A 137 8.60 -0.45 0.69
C CYS A 137 8.48 0.90 1.41
N ASP A 138 8.66 1.98 0.66
CA ASP A 138 8.30 3.32 1.12
C ASP A 138 7.05 3.77 0.40
N ILE A 139 5.99 4.04 1.15
CA ILE A 139 4.67 4.39 0.63
C ILE A 139 4.32 5.80 1.09
N TYR A 140 4.03 6.69 0.15
CA TYR A 140 3.82 8.11 0.41
C TYR A 140 2.43 8.54 -0.02
N GLY A 141 1.72 9.28 0.83
CA GLY A 141 0.47 9.89 0.42
C GLY A 141 -0.17 10.75 1.49
N THR A 142 -1.45 11.08 1.26
CA THR A 142 -2.21 12.01 2.10
C THR A 142 -3.52 11.40 2.57
N ILE A 143 -4.54 11.37 1.73
CA ILE A 143 -5.88 10.85 2.03
C ILE A 143 -5.99 9.44 1.46
N ASP A 144 -6.40 8.47 2.29
CA ASP A 144 -6.69 7.09 1.91
C ASP A 144 -5.58 6.44 1.07
N PHE A 145 -4.32 6.74 1.37
CA PHE A 145 -3.24 6.43 0.44
C PHE A 145 -2.89 4.93 0.36
N ILE A 146 -3.44 4.11 1.25
CA ILE A 146 -3.57 2.66 1.12
C ILE A 146 -5.05 2.30 1.24
N PHE A 147 -5.68 1.89 0.14
CA PHE A 147 -7.11 1.58 0.11
C PHE A 147 -7.42 0.36 -0.75
N GLY A 148 -8.63 -0.19 -0.61
CA GLY A 148 -9.08 -1.38 -1.32
C GLY A 148 -9.54 -2.51 -0.39
N ASN A 149 -9.65 -3.73 -0.92
CA ASN A 149 -10.20 -4.89 -0.21
C ASN A 149 -9.33 -6.15 -0.37
N ALA A 150 -8.02 -6.00 -0.58
CA ALA A 150 -7.09 -7.13 -0.56
C ALA A 150 -6.94 -7.74 0.84
N ALA A 151 -6.42 -8.97 0.91
CA ALA A 151 -5.75 -9.50 2.09
C ALA A 151 -4.27 -9.14 1.97
N ALA A 152 -3.87 -7.99 2.52
CA ALA A 152 -2.54 -7.43 2.31
C ALA A 152 -1.75 -7.26 3.61
N VAL A 153 -0.50 -7.70 3.61
CA VAL A 153 0.44 -7.45 4.70
C VAL A 153 1.57 -6.53 4.23
N PHE A 154 1.78 -5.45 4.98
CA PHE A 154 2.87 -4.50 4.81
C PHE A 154 3.85 -4.74 5.96
N GLN A 155 5.07 -5.18 5.64
CA GLN A 155 6.05 -5.58 6.63
C GLN A 155 7.37 -4.81 6.47
N SER A 156 7.84 -4.17 7.54
CA SER A 156 9.09 -3.39 7.50
C SER A 156 9.05 -2.24 6.48
N CYS A 157 7.88 -1.69 6.21
CA CYS A 157 7.67 -0.55 5.32
C CYS A 157 7.77 0.79 6.05
N THR A 158 8.08 1.86 5.31
CA THR A 158 7.93 3.24 5.77
C THR A 158 6.65 3.83 5.17
N LEU A 159 5.71 4.24 6.01
CA LEU A 159 4.48 4.93 5.59
C LEU A 159 4.66 6.44 5.88
N SER A 160 4.81 7.21 4.82
CA SER A 160 5.18 8.63 4.89
C SER A 160 3.98 9.55 4.62
N LEU A 161 3.55 10.27 5.66
CA LEU A 161 2.48 11.27 5.59
C LEU A 161 2.97 12.53 4.89
N ARG A 162 2.40 12.85 3.73
CA ARG A 162 2.72 14.07 2.96
C ARG A 162 1.85 15.25 3.37
N ARG A 163 2.19 16.44 2.87
CA ARG A 163 1.33 17.62 3.04
C ARG A 163 0.05 17.45 2.20
N PRO A 164 -1.15 17.40 2.81
CA PRO A 164 -2.41 17.35 2.08
C PRO A 164 -2.73 18.70 1.45
N ARG A 165 -3.77 18.72 0.59
CA ARG A 165 -4.36 19.98 0.12
C ARG A 165 -4.84 20.82 1.31
N SER A 166 -4.89 22.14 1.13
CA SER A 166 -5.35 23.06 2.18
C SER A 166 -6.72 22.67 2.72
N GLY A 167 -6.92 22.78 4.04
CA GLY A 167 -8.17 22.43 4.72
C GLY A 167 -8.47 20.93 4.83
N SER A 168 -7.57 20.04 4.37
CA SER A 168 -7.74 18.59 4.49
C SER A 168 -6.90 18.00 5.64
N TYR A 169 -7.04 16.69 5.84
CA TYR A 169 -6.31 15.89 6.82
C TYR A 169 -5.68 14.67 6.13
N ASN A 170 -4.79 13.96 6.82
CA ASN A 170 -4.21 12.72 6.31
C ASN A 170 -4.91 11.48 6.88
N VAL A 171 -5.01 10.44 6.05
CA VAL A 171 -5.49 9.11 6.41
C VAL A 171 -4.64 8.08 5.69
N ILE A 172 -4.07 7.14 6.44
CA ILE A 172 -3.23 6.09 5.84
C ILE A 172 -4.12 5.02 5.19
N ILE A 173 -5.04 4.44 5.97
CA ILE A 173 -5.78 3.23 5.58
C ILE A 173 -7.25 3.53 5.31
N ALA A 174 -7.75 3.08 4.16
CA ALA A 174 -9.18 3.01 3.87
C ALA A 174 -9.57 1.62 3.34
N ASN A 175 -9.70 0.65 4.26
CA ASN A 175 -10.08 -0.70 3.89
C ASN A 175 -11.58 -0.78 3.54
N GLY A 176 -11.87 -1.44 2.42
CA GLY A 176 -13.17 -1.55 1.78
C GLY A 176 -13.87 -2.90 1.98
N ARG A 177 -13.61 -3.62 3.08
CA ARG A 177 -14.32 -4.87 3.35
C ARG A 177 -15.81 -4.62 3.59
N SER A 178 -16.65 -5.17 2.74
CA SER A 178 -18.10 -4.94 2.72
C SER A 178 -18.93 -6.08 3.27
N ASP A 179 -18.32 -7.25 3.49
CA ASP A 179 -18.99 -8.46 3.97
C ASP A 179 -18.14 -9.12 5.07
N PRO A 180 -18.73 -9.57 6.19
CA PRO A 180 -17.98 -10.14 7.31
C PRO A 180 -17.36 -11.52 6.98
N GLY A 181 -17.89 -12.25 5.99
CA GLY A 181 -17.38 -13.52 5.49
C GLY A 181 -16.13 -13.37 4.61
N GLN A 182 -15.79 -12.15 4.19
CA GLN A 182 -14.54 -11.89 3.47
C GLN A 182 -13.35 -11.98 4.42
N ASN A 183 -12.35 -12.77 4.01
CA ASN A 183 -11.07 -12.94 4.72
C ASN A 183 -10.04 -11.84 4.38
N THR A 184 -10.50 -10.65 4.00
CA THR A 184 -9.67 -9.51 3.53
C THR A 184 -9.41 -8.49 4.64
N GLY A 185 -8.48 -7.57 4.42
CA GLY A 185 -8.05 -6.59 5.42
C GLY A 185 -6.60 -6.19 5.21
N PHE A 186 -6.18 -5.12 5.88
CA PHE A 186 -4.81 -4.64 5.80
C PHE A 186 -4.10 -4.79 7.13
N VAL A 187 -2.89 -5.35 7.08
CA VAL A 187 -2.02 -5.51 8.26
C VAL A 187 -0.75 -4.72 8.03
N ILE A 188 -0.49 -3.76 8.92
CA ILE A 188 0.74 -2.97 8.98
C ILE A 188 1.58 -3.56 10.12
N GLN A 189 2.63 -4.32 9.79
CA GLN A 189 3.47 -5.03 10.77
C GLN A 189 4.91 -4.53 10.74
N ASN A 190 5.47 -4.19 11.90
CA ASN A 190 6.86 -3.73 12.00
C ASN A 190 7.18 -2.59 11.02
N CYS A 191 6.25 -1.66 10.83
CA CYS A 191 6.41 -0.51 9.94
C CYS A 191 6.79 0.74 10.71
N ARG A 192 7.21 1.77 9.98
CA ARG A 192 7.44 3.11 10.51
C ARG A 192 6.43 4.08 9.91
N ILE A 193 5.62 4.73 10.73
CA ILE A 193 4.69 5.78 10.32
C ILE A 193 5.31 7.12 10.66
N VAL A 194 5.65 7.92 9.66
CA VAL A 194 6.46 9.14 9.81
C VAL A 194 5.90 10.29 8.97
N PRO A 195 6.10 11.55 9.38
CA PRO A 195 5.87 12.69 8.50
C PRO A 195 6.97 12.75 7.43
N SER A 196 6.60 13.10 6.20
CA SER A 196 7.57 13.46 5.16
C SER A 196 8.20 14.84 5.46
N LEU A 197 9.27 15.18 4.72
CA LEU A 197 9.96 16.46 4.87
C LEU A 197 9.03 17.67 4.63
N ASP A 198 8.13 17.60 3.65
CA ASP A 198 7.17 18.66 3.34
C ASP A 198 6.00 18.75 4.35
N PHE A 199 5.81 17.73 5.18
CA PHE A 199 4.76 17.68 6.19
C PHE A 199 5.25 17.93 7.62
N SER A 200 6.50 17.58 7.93
CA SER A 200 7.07 17.66 9.28
C SER A 200 6.84 19.02 9.99
N PRO A 201 7.01 20.18 9.33
CA PRO A 201 6.74 21.48 9.96
C PRO A 201 5.26 21.73 10.32
N LEU A 202 4.34 20.99 9.70
CA LEU A 202 2.89 21.16 9.82
C LEU A 202 2.21 20.01 10.59
N LYS A 203 2.99 19.00 11.01
CA LYS A 203 2.45 17.72 11.50
C LYS A 203 1.55 17.83 12.74
N ASN A 204 1.74 18.88 13.54
CA ASN A 204 0.93 19.16 14.73
C ASN A 204 -0.25 20.11 14.44
N SER A 205 -0.29 20.75 13.27
CA SER A 205 -1.35 21.67 12.86
C SER A 205 -2.38 21.02 11.95
N ILE A 206 -2.04 19.89 11.34
CA ILE A 206 -2.91 19.13 10.42
C ILE A 206 -3.12 17.74 11.00
N LYS A 207 -4.39 17.36 11.20
CA LYS A 207 -4.74 16.06 11.76
C LYS A 207 -4.31 14.93 10.81
N SER A 208 -3.77 13.86 11.37
CA SER A 208 -3.49 12.61 10.65
C SER A 208 -4.04 11.41 11.42
N TYR A 209 -4.54 10.41 10.70
CA TYR A 209 -5.15 9.22 11.26
C TYR A 209 -4.57 7.95 10.64
N LEU A 210 -4.53 6.87 11.42
CA LEU A 210 -4.17 5.52 10.99
C LEU A 210 -5.14 5.01 9.91
N GLY A 211 -6.42 5.34 10.01
CA GLY A 211 -7.39 4.93 8.99
C GLY A 211 -8.82 5.41 9.22
N ARG A 212 -9.67 5.09 8.25
CA ARG A 212 -11.13 5.26 8.29
C ARG A 212 -11.85 4.15 7.53
N PRO A 213 -13.09 3.79 7.91
CA PRO A 213 -13.77 2.63 7.34
C PRO A 213 -14.47 2.95 6.01
N TRP A 214 -13.85 2.64 4.87
CA TRP A 214 -14.48 2.86 3.56
C TRP A 214 -15.78 2.06 3.38
N LYS A 215 -15.87 0.89 4.01
CA LYS A 215 -17.04 0.01 3.99
C LYS A 215 -17.39 -0.51 5.39
N PRO A 216 -18.62 -1.02 5.61
CA PRO A 216 -19.13 -1.31 6.96
C PRO A 216 -18.29 -2.28 7.79
N TYR A 217 -17.63 -3.25 7.17
CA TYR A 217 -16.83 -4.27 7.85
C TYR A 217 -15.33 -4.04 7.71
N SER A 218 -14.92 -2.79 7.46
CA SER A 218 -13.51 -2.39 7.28
C SER A 218 -12.61 -3.03 8.32
N ARG A 219 -11.49 -3.61 7.88
CA ARG A 219 -10.55 -4.32 8.75
C ARG A 219 -9.12 -3.84 8.53
N ALA A 220 -8.53 -3.30 9.58
CA ALA A 220 -7.17 -2.75 9.56
C ALA A 220 -6.47 -3.03 10.90
N ILE A 221 -5.24 -3.53 10.84
CA ILE A 221 -4.43 -3.88 12.00
C ILE A 221 -3.10 -3.15 11.88
N VAL A 222 -2.71 -2.41 12.92
CA VAL A 222 -1.39 -1.76 13.02
C VAL A 222 -0.66 -2.39 14.20
N MET A 223 0.40 -3.13 13.94
CA MET A 223 1.09 -3.90 14.97
C MET A 223 2.61 -3.81 14.87
N GLU A 224 3.28 -3.89 16.02
CA GLU A 224 4.75 -3.90 16.17
C GLU A 224 5.42 -2.69 15.49
N SER A 225 4.67 -1.61 15.25
CA SER A 225 5.08 -0.50 14.41
C SER A 225 5.47 0.72 15.23
N THR A 226 6.37 1.54 14.71
CA THR A 226 6.69 2.86 15.31
C THR A 226 5.78 3.93 14.72
N ILE A 227 5.12 4.68 15.59
CA ILE A 227 4.13 5.70 15.23
C ILE A 227 4.60 7.08 15.70
N ASP A 228 4.83 8.01 14.77
CA ASP A 228 5.16 9.40 15.06
C ASP A 228 3.98 10.17 15.70
N SER A 229 4.28 11.26 16.41
CA SER A 229 3.31 12.13 17.05
C SER A 229 2.40 12.88 16.07
N ALA A 230 2.65 12.78 14.76
CA ALA A 230 1.76 13.27 13.71
C ALA A 230 0.39 12.59 13.73
N ILE A 231 0.30 11.35 14.21
CA ILE A 231 -0.98 10.66 14.39
C ILE A 231 -1.69 11.22 15.62
N THR A 232 -2.92 11.68 15.42
CA THR A 232 -3.72 12.24 16.51
C THR A 232 -4.07 11.18 17.56
N SER A 233 -4.33 11.60 18.81
CA SER A 233 -4.63 10.71 19.94
C SER A 233 -5.80 9.76 19.67
N GLY A 234 -6.83 10.25 18.95
CA GLY A 234 -7.98 9.44 18.52
C GLY A 234 -7.61 8.26 17.62
N GLY A 235 -6.48 8.33 16.90
CA GLY A 235 -5.93 7.29 16.03
C GLY A 235 -6.71 7.05 14.74
N TRP A 236 -8.03 6.94 14.83
CA TRP A 236 -8.94 6.56 13.75
C TRP A 236 -10.03 7.61 13.56
N VAL A 237 -10.57 7.75 12.36
CA VAL A 237 -11.64 8.74 12.06
C VAL A 237 -12.82 8.10 11.33
N GLU A 238 -14.03 8.60 11.59
CA GLU A 238 -15.23 8.11 10.94
C GLU A 238 -15.18 8.36 9.43
N TRP A 239 -15.89 7.51 8.68
CA TRP A 239 -16.14 7.81 7.27
C TRP A 239 -17.16 8.95 7.17
N PRO A 240 -16.87 10.03 6.42
CA PRO A 240 -17.76 11.19 6.35
C PRO A 240 -19.19 10.83 5.99
N GLY A 241 -20.15 11.26 6.81
CA GLY A 241 -21.59 11.07 6.57
C GLY A 241 -22.12 9.65 6.77
N GLN A 242 -21.30 8.68 7.20
CA GLN A 242 -21.74 7.32 7.46
C GLN A 242 -21.89 7.06 8.96
N ARG A 243 -22.97 6.37 9.33
CA ARG A 243 -23.25 5.99 10.72
C ARG A 243 -23.18 4.47 10.87
N GLY A 244 -22.73 4.02 12.03
CA GLY A 244 -22.81 2.60 12.43
C GLY A 244 -21.62 1.73 12.02
N TYR A 245 -20.73 2.18 11.12
CA TYR A 245 -19.54 1.39 10.74
C TYR A 245 -18.63 1.12 11.95
N SER A 246 -18.59 2.05 12.93
CA SER A 246 -17.86 1.91 14.19
C SER A 246 -18.23 0.70 15.03
N LYS A 247 -19.39 0.07 14.78
CA LYS A 247 -19.82 -1.16 15.45
C LYS A 247 -19.35 -2.44 14.75
N SER A 248 -19.26 -2.43 13.42
CA SER A 248 -19.03 -3.61 12.59
C SER A 248 -17.62 -3.70 11.99
N LEU A 249 -16.87 -2.59 12.00
CA LEU A 249 -15.46 -2.58 11.62
C LEU A 249 -14.62 -3.39 12.62
N TYR A 250 -13.39 -3.72 12.22
CA TYR A 250 -12.38 -4.31 13.09
C TYR A 250 -11.07 -3.54 12.91
N PHE A 251 -10.86 -2.52 13.72
CA PHE A 251 -9.61 -1.77 13.77
C PHE A 251 -8.84 -2.14 15.01
N ALA A 252 -7.56 -2.45 14.85
CA ALA A 252 -6.79 -3.00 15.95
C ALA A 252 -5.36 -2.50 16.01
N GLU A 253 -4.85 -2.37 17.24
CA GLU A 253 -3.47 -2.02 17.53
C GLU A 253 -2.82 -3.05 18.46
N TYR A 254 -1.55 -3.40 18.21
CA TYR A 254 -0.78 -4.34 19.03
C TYR A 254 0.69 -3.95 19.13
N ALA A 255 1.24 -3.86 20.34
CA ALA A 255 2.68 -3.66 20.58
C ALA A 255 3.34 -2.54 19.74
N ASN A 256 2.61 -1.47 19.44
CA ASN A 256 3.17 -0.31 18.75
C ASN A 256 4.02 0.53 19.71
N ALA A 257 5.03 1.21 19.17
CA ALA A 257 5.94 2.07 19.90
C ALA A 257 5.98 3.50 19.31
N GLY A 258 6.63 4.41 20.03
CA GLY A 258 6.76 5.81 19.60
C GLY A 258 5.66 6.73 20.13
N PRO A 259 5.82 8.05 19.95
CA PRO A 259 5.00 9.06 20.62
C PRO A 259 3.52 9.07 20.17
N GLY A 260 3.18 8.53 18.99
CA GLY A 260 1.80 8.39 18.52
C GLY A 260 1.12 7.06 18.88
N ALA A 261 1.82 6.14 19.55
CA ALA A 261 1.33 4.78 19.80
C ALA A 261 0.44 4.64 21.04
N GLY A 262 0.36 5.65 21.91
CA GLY A 262 -0.46 5.60 23.12
C GLY A 262 -1.94 5.40 22.81
N THR A 263 -2.56 4.39 23.43
CA THR A 263 -3.95 3.99 23.12
C THR A 263 -5.01 4.59 24.06
N SER A 264 -4.60 5.24 25.16
CA SER A 264 -5.53 5.79 26.17
C SER A 264 -6.48 6.87 25.66
N GLY A 265 -6.11 7.56 24.57
CA GLY A 265 -6.91 8.60 23.92
C GLY A 265 -7.63 8.17 22.63
N ARG A 266 -7.62 6.87 22.30
CA ARG A 266 -8.24 6.35 21.08
C ARG A 266 -9.76 6.48 21.12
N VAL A 267 -10.37 6.38 19.94
CA VAL A 267 -11.83 6.30 19.79
C VAL A 267 -12.43 5.19 20.66
N THR A 268 -13.66 5.41 21.16
CA THR A 268 -14.41 4.47 22.01
C THR A 268 -15.32 3.54 21.19
N TRP A 269 -14.98 3.30 19.93
CA TRP A 269 -15.81 2.50 19.03
C TRP A 269 -15.82 1.03 19.43
N PRO A 270 -16.97 0.33 19.39
CA PRO A 270 -17.02 -1.10 19.69
C PRO A 270 -16.12 -1.97 18.81
N GLY A 271 -15.90 -1.58 17.56
CA GLY A 271 -15.01 -2.26 16.62
C GLY A 271 -13.52 -1.91 16.75
N PHE A 272 -13.14 -1.03 17.69
CA PHE A 272 -11.74 -0.75 17.98
C PHE A 272 -11.21 -1.67 19.08
N HIS A 273 -10.00 -2.20 18.88
CA HIS A 273 -9.41 -3.19 19.76
C HIS A 273 -7.93 -2.91 20.04
N VAL A 274 -7.52 -3.03 21.30
CA VAL A 274 -6.11 -3.20 21.67
C VAL A 274 -5.90 -4.70 21.89
N LEU A 275 -5.06 -5.32 21.07
CA LEU A 275 -4.94 -6.78 21.06
C LEU A 275 -3.95 -7.30 22.10
N GLY A 276 -4.14 -8.56 22.48
CA GLY A 276 -3.09 -9.39 23.07
C GLY A 276 -2.37 -10.24 22.00
N PRO A 277 -1.26 -10.91 22.36
CA PRO A 277 -0.43 -11.68 21.41
C PRO A 277 -1.20 -12.77 20.66
N ALA A 278 -2.10 -13.49 21.34
CA ALA A 278 -2.86 -14.58 20.71
C ALA A 278 -3.79 -14.09 19.59
N GLU A 279 -4.42 -12.92 19.76
CA GLU A 279 -5.26 -12.32 18.72
C GLU A 279 -4.40 -11.70 17.62
N ALA A 280 -3.31 -11.01 17.97
CA ALA A 280 -2.39 -10.45 17.00
C ALA A 280 -1.75 -11.51 16.08
N ALA A 281 -1.45 -12.70 16.60
CA ALA A 281 -0.87 -13.80 15.85
C ALA A 281 -1.71 -14.22 14.63
N LYS A 282 -3.04 -14.04 14.68
CA LYS A 282 -3.97 -14.34 13.57
C LYS A 282 -3.77 -13.43 12.35
N PHE A 283 -3.15 -12.26 12.55
CA PHE A 283 -2.89 -11.27 11.51
C PHE A 283 -1.47 -11.34 10.95
N THR A 284 -0.64 -12.29 11.41
CA THR A 284 0.72 -12.49 10.90
C THR A 284 0.74 -13.02 9.47
N VAL A 285 1.88 -12.90 8.79
CA VAL A 285 2.07 -13.36 7.41
C VAL A 285 1.65 -14.82 7.21
N ASN A 286 2.01 -15.70 8.14
CA ASN A 286 1.64 -17.11 8.07
C ASN A 286 0.13 -17.32 8.13
N GLN A 287 -0.55 -16.68 9.08
CA GLN A 287 -1.97 -16.94 9.34
C GLN A 287 -2.89 -16.18 8.37
N PHE A 288 -2.57 -14.92 8.09
CA PHE A 288 -3.48 -14.02 7.39
C PHE A 288 -3.47 -14.22 5.87
N ILE A 289 -2.29 -14.48 5.30
CA ILE A 289 -2.11 -14.63 3.85
C ILE A 289 -1.53 -15.99 3.45
N ALA A 290 -1.45 -16.96 4.39
CA ALA A 290 -0.82 -18.25 4.17
C ALA A 290 0.63 -18.13 3.66
N GLY A 291 1.36 -17.10 4.11
CA GLY A 291 2.63 -16.68 3.50
C GLY A 291 3.70 -17.76 3.43
N ASN A 292 3.74 -18.68 4.40
CA ASN A 292 4.69 -19.80 4.41
C ASN A 292 4.53 -20.75 3.21
N VAL A 293 3.37 -20.76 2.56
CA VAL A 293 3.08 -21.64 1.42
C VAL A 293 3.66 -21.09 0.11
N TRP A 294 3.73 -19.76 -0.05
CA TRP A 294 3.99 -19.14 -1.35
C TRP A 294 5.10 -18.08 -1.36
N LEU A 295 5.40 -17.45 -0.23
CA LEU A 295 6.50 -16.49 -0.16
C LEU A 295 7.90 -17.12 -0.31
N PRO A 296 8.19 -18.34 0.19
CA PRO A 296 9.53 -18.92 0.03
C PRO A 296 10.00 -19.03 -1.43
N SER A 297 9.10 -19.35 -2.37
CA SER A 297 9.45 -19.43 -3.80
C SER A 297 9.78 -18.10 -4.45
N THR A 298 9.49 -16.97 -3.79
CA THR A 298 9.78 -15.62 -4.28
C THR A 298 11.23 -15.19 -3.98
N GLY A 299 11.90 -15.86 -3.04
CA GLY A 299 13.22 -15.47 -2.55
C GLY A 299 13.24 -14.19 -1.70
N VAL A 300 12.08 -13.58 -1.41
CA VAL A 300 11.96 -12.42 -0.52
C VAL A 300 11.96 -12.89 0.93
N THR A 301 12.81 -12.27 1.76
CA THR A 301 12.82 -12.53 3.20
C THR A 301 11.59 -11.92 3.86
N PHE A 302 10.95 -12.67 4.76
CA PHE A 302 9.78 -12.22 5.50
C PHE A 302 9.79 -12.78 6.92
N THR A 303 9.17 -12.08 7.85
CA THR A 303 8.88 -12.62 9.18
C THR A 303 7.52 -13.31 9.16
N SER A 304 7.49 -14.58 9.55
CA SER A 304 6.30 -15.43 9.44
C SER A 304 5.23 -15.10 10.50
N GLY A 305 5.67 -14.80 11.74
CA GLY A 305 4.84 -14.58 12.93
C GLY A 305 5.00 -13.18 13.53
N LEU A 306 4.72 -13.07 14.84
CA LEU A 306 5.03 -11.91 15.68
C LEU A 306 6.54 -11.86 15.99
N GLN A 307 7.04 -10.69 16.42
CA GLN A 307 8.44 -10.42 16.77
C GLN A 307 8.65 -10.16 18.26
#